data_AF-A0A399H4D2-F1
#
_entry.id   AF-A0A399H4D2-F1
#
_cell.length_a   1.000
_cell.length_b   1.000
_cell.length_c   1.000
_cell.angle_alpha   90.00
_cell.angle_beta   90.00
_cell.angle_gamma   90.00
#
_symmetry.space_group_name_H-M   'P 1'
#
loop_
_entity.id
_entity.type
_entity.pdbx_description
1 polymer ?
#
loop_
_entity_poly.entity_id
_entity_poly.type
_entity_poly.pdbx_seq_one_letter_code
_entity_poly.pdbx_strand_id
1 'polypeptide(L)'
;MSESSPESSPEPRFEPSPGHVPAQAALEASRVRVAQRKGVPMVVSLRTAGAATPPADPSAGDLRLARLFEACHAQLHPDGADDESALIASLAAAGYLSLTGDATGEPFEEEAGGTTDRSPAAACPQPGPAEINYRSTLSDLRAGRFLRVMNYHNTPPSMRGELVDELRGLARDFATVTVDDLDRFARTGVWHQEKPPVLPVFYEGYRDNYEVAAAACEEAGVVGWFFICTAFLDAPVTEQYDYASAHRIKLVDENPRAERIAMTWQEVADLHRRGHVVTPHTASHELAERVVTAADLRREVIEPKQRMDEATGGDAACTAWLAGTHWTGRTDPDRALVDAGYRYVFSNTMIQRLPDAAA
;
A
#
# COMPACT_ATOMS: atom_id res chain seq x y z
N MET A 1 -42.24 -60.82 -15.29
CA MET A 1 -40.86 -60.51 -14.86
C MET A 1 -40.67 -59.03 -15.15
N SER A 2 -40.73 -58.21 -14.10
CA SER A 2 -40.70 -56.75 -14.19
C SER A 2 -39.24 -56.32 -14.03
N GLU A 3 -38.72 -55.59 -15.01
CA GLU A 3 -37.38 -55.00 -14.95
C GLU A 3 -37.37 -53.85 -13.93
N SER A 4 -36.42 -53.89 -13.00
CA SER A 4 -36.12 -52.84 -12.04
C SER A 4 -34.81 -52.16 -12.42
N SER A 5 -34.88 -50.94 -12.95
CA SER A 5 -33.74 -50.04 -13.06
C SER A 5 -33.54 -49.29 -11.74
N PRO A 6 -32.32 -49.14 -11.22
CA PRO A 6 -32.09 -48.35 -10.02
C PRO A 6 -32.09 -46.85 -10.35
N GLU A 7 -32.86 -46.08 -9.58
CA GLU A 7 -32.82 -44.62 -9.59
C GLU A 7 -31.40 -44.14 -9.24
N SER A 8 -30.80 -43.38 -10.16
CA SER A 8 -29.59 -42.59 -9.89
C SER A 8 -29.95 -41.44 -8.95
N SER A 9 -29.44 -41.50 -7.72
CA SER A 9 -29.47 -40.34 -6.81
C SER A 9 -28.69 -39.19 -7.45
N PRO A 10 -29.24 -37.96 -7.50
CA PRO A 10 -28.48 -36.83 -7.99
C PRO A 10 -27.38 -36.50 -6.97
N GLU A 11 -26.14 -36.36 -7.44
CA GLU A 11 -25.05 -35.80 -6.65
C GLU A 11 -25.45 -34.42 -6.11
N PRO A 12 -25.03 -34.06 -4.87
CA PRO A 12 -25.33 -32.74 -4.34
C PRO A 12 -24.63 -31.70 -5.21
N ARG A 13 -25.42 -30.96 -6.00
CA ARG A 13 -24.96 -29.72 -6.61
C ARG A 13 -24.55 -28.80 -5.46
N PHE A 14 -23.29 -28.39 -5.49
CA PHE A 14 -22.77 -27.33 -4.64
C PHE A 14 -23.57 -26.07 -4.96
N GLU A 15 -24.58 -25.77 -4.16
CA GLU A 15 -25.25 -24.48 -4.20
C GLU A 15 -24.36 -23.50 -3.43
N PRO A 16 -23.89 -22.40 -4.07
CA PRO A 16 -23.10 -21.41 -3.36
C PRO A 16 -23.98 -20.72 -2.32
N SER A 17 -23.60 -20.85 -1.05
CA SER A 17 -24.25 -20.17 0.08
C SER A 17 -24.22 -18.65 -0.12
N PRO A 18 -25.26 -17.89 0.28
CA PRO A 18 -25.29 -16.45 0.10
C PRO A 18 -24.35 -15.77 1.11
N GLY A 19 -23.46 -14.88 0.64
CA GLY A 19 -22.78 -13.89 1.49
C GLY A 19 -21.24 -13.84 1.45
N HIS A 20 -20.55 -14.71 0.71
CA HIS A 20 -19.10 -14.60 0.53
C HIS A 20 -18.78 -13.99 -0.84
N VAL A 21 -18.22 -12.77 -0.88
CA VAL A 21 -17.57 -12.30 -2.11
C VAL A 21 -16.36 -13.22 -2.36
N PRO A 22 -16.30 -13.92 -3.50
CA PRO A 22 -15.16 -14.79 -3.81
C PRO A 22 -13.88 -13.95 -3.85
N ALA A 23 -12.80 -14.42 -3.20
CA ALA A 23 -11.53 -13.69 -3.16
C ALA A 23 -10.98 -13.39 -4.56
N GLN A 24 -11.25 -14.29 -5.52
CA GLN A 24 -10.94 -14.09 -6.94
C GLN A 24 -11.67 -12.87 -7.53
N ALA A 25 -12.96 -12.72 -7.24
CA ALA A 25 -13.75 -11.58 -7.72
C ALA A 25 -13.27 -10.26 -7.10
N ALA A 26 -12.92 -10.27 -5.81
CA ALA A 26 -12.35 -9.10 -5.14
C ALA A 26 -10.98 -8.70 -5.74
N LEU A 27 -10.12 -9.68 -6.01
CA LEU A 27 -8.82 -9.44 -6.66
C LEU A 27 -8.99 -8.89 -8.08
N GLU A 28 -9.91 -9.45 -8.87
CA GLU A 28 -10.23 -8.95 -10.20
C GLU A 28 -10.80 -7.53 -10.16
N ALA A 29 -11.71 -7.25 -9.24
CA ALA A 29 -12.26 -5.90 -9.04
C ALA A 29 -11.15 -4.89 -8.65
N SER A 30 -10.22 -5.27 -7.76
CA SER A 30 -9.03 -4.45 -7.44
C SER A 30 -8.18 -4.17 -8.69
N ARG A 31 -7.93 -5.19 -9.52
CA ARG A 31 -7.16 -5.05 -10.78
C ARG A 31 -7.87 -4.15 -11.80
N VAL A 32 -9.20 -4.21 -11.89
CA VAL A 32 -9.98 -3.33 -12.77
C VAL A 32 -9.83 -1.86 -12.36
N ARG A 33 -9.74 -1.56 -11.06
CA ARG A 33 -9.53 -0.19 -10.57
C ARG A 33 -8.21 0.41 -11.06
N VAL A 34 -7.15 -0.39 -11.20
CA VAL A 34 -5.88 0.03 -11.82
C VAL A 34 -6.11 0.55 -13.24
N ALA A 35 -6.86 -0.20 -14.05
CA ALA A 35 -7.17 0.17 -15.43
C ALA A 35 -8.06 1.42 -15.52
N GLN A 36 -8.93 1.61 -14.53
CA GLN A 36 -9.82 2.76 -14.41
C GLN A 36 -9.18 3.99 -13.76
N ARG A 37 -7.90 3.93 -13.36
CA ARG A 37 -7.18 5.01 -12.63
C ARG A 37 -7.85 5.42 -11.31
N LYS A 38 -8.58 4.49 -10.69
CA LYS A 38 -9.16 4.67 -9.36
C LYS A 38 -8.19 4.25 -8.28
N GLY A 39 -8.48 4.62 -7.02
CA GLY A 39 -7.65 4.22 -5.89
C GLY A 39 -7.60 2.69 -5.76
N VAL A 40 -6.41 2.11 -5.72
CA VAL A 40 -6.20 0.67 -5.58
C VAL A 40 -6.03 0.34 -4.10
N PRO A 41 -7.00 -0.36 -3.48
CA PRO A 41 -6.96 -0.68 -2.07
C PRO A 41 -5.94 -1.78 -1.78
N MET A 42 -5.13 -1.56 -0.75
CA MET A 42 -4.09 -2.47 -0.29
C MET A 42 -4.10 -2.53 1.24
N VAL A 43 -3.59 -3.64 1.76
CA VAL A 43 -3.20 -3.78 3.17
C VAL A 43 -1.74 -4.17 3.18
N VAL A 44 -0.96 -3.52 4.04
CA VAL A 44 0.48 -3.77 4.17
C VAL A 44 0.82 -4.01 5.63
N SER A 45 1.77 -4.90 5.90
CA SER A 45 2.29 -5.12 7.25
C SER A 45 3.14 -3.93 7.72
N LEU A 46 3.19 -3.70 9.03
CA LEU A 46 4.07 -2.70 9.64
C LEU A 46 5.20 -3.42 10.37
N ARG A 47 6.43 -3.22 9.91
CA ARG A 47 7.60 -3.91 10.46
C ARG A 47 8.70 -2.93 10.81
N THR A 48 9.58 -3.36 11.70
CA THR A 48 10.79 -2.61 12.06
C THR A 48 12.01 -3.50 11.94
N ALA A 49 13.13 -2.93 11.50
CA ALA A 49 14.42 -3.61 11.49
C ALA A 49 14.99 -3.88 12.89
N GLY A 50 14.52 -3.16 13.92
CA GLY A 50 14.97 -3.28 15.30
C GLY A 50 14.11 -4.19 16.17
N ALA A 51 14.33 -4.15 17.49
CA ALA A 51 13.47 -4.85 18.44
C ALA A 51 12.04 -4.30 18.36
N ALA A 52 11.08 -5.17 18.05
CA ALA A 52 9.69 -4.78 17.96
C ALA A 52 9.12 -4.48 19.36
N THR A 53 8.40 -3.36 19.48
CA THR A 53 7.56 -3.06 20.64
C THR A 53 6.55 -4.20 20.85
N PRO A 54 6.29 -4.66 22.09
CA PRO A 54 5.31 -5.72 22.32
C PRO A 54 3.98 -5.42 21.62
N PRO A 55 3.33 -6.43 21.02
CA PRO A 55 2.06 -6.20 20.34
C PRO A 55 1.03 -5.66 21.34
N ALA A 56 0.27 -4.65 20.93
CA ALA A 56 -0.91 -4.22 21.65
C ALA A 56 -2.04 -5.22 21.45
N ASP A 57 -3.06 -5.18 22.32
CA ASP A 57 -4.26 -5.98 22.12
C ASP A 57 -4.97 -5.51 20.83
N PRO A 58 -5.15 -6.39 19.83
CA PRO A 58 -5.75 -6.02 18.55
C PRO A 58 -7.24 -5.68 18.74
N SER A 59 -7.74 -4.70 17.99
CA SER A 59 -9.16 -4.38 17.99
C SER A 59 -9.99 -5.48 17.28
N ALA A 60 -11.30 -5.49 17.49
CA ALA A 60 -12.20 -6.39 16.76
C ALA A 60 -12.13 -6.17 15.23
N GLY A 61 -11.88 -4.93 14.79
CA GLY A 61 -11.67 -4.59 13.38
C GLY A 61 -10.37 -5.19 12.82
N ASP A 62 -9.30 -5.21 13.62
CA ASP A 62 -8.01 -5.78 13.25
C ASP A 62 -8.10 -7.30 13.09
N LEU A 63 -8.77 -7.97 14.04
CA LEU A 63 -9.03 -9.40 13.96
C LEU A 63 -9.94 -9.77 12.78
N ARG A 64 -10.88 -8.90 12.40
CA ARG A 64 -11.69 -9.09 11.20
C ARG A 64 -10.82 -9.07 9.94
N LEU A 65 -9.88 -8.13 9.83
CA LEU A 65 -8.99 -8.07 8.68
C LEU A 65 -8.06 -9.28 8.59
N ALA A 66 -7.52 -9.73 9.72
CA ALA A 66 -6.69 -10.94 9.75
C ALA A 66 -7.45 -12.18 9.25
N ARG A 67 -8.71 -12.36 9.66
CA ARG A 67 -9.58 -13.44 9.17
C ARG A 67 -9.91 -13.30 7.68
N LEU A 68 -10.12 -12.07 7.21
CA LEU A 68 -10.36 -11.79 5.80
C LEU A 68 -9.15 -12.16 4.94
N PHE A 69 -7.94 -11.81 5.38
CA PHE A 69 -6.70 -12.20 4.71
C PHE A 69 -6.54 -13.72 4.67
N GLU A 70 -6.74 -14.42 5.79
CA GLU A 70 -6.70 -15.89 5.87
C GLU A 70 -7.69 -16.54 4.89
N ALA A 71 -8.93 -16.06 4.85
CA ALA A 71 -9.96 -16.55 3.92
C ALA A 71 -9.61 -16.25 2.45
N CYS A 72 -9.11 -15.05 2.14
CA CYS A 72 -8.70 -14.69 0.79
C CYS A 72 -7.52 -15.55 0.32
N HIS A 73 -6.52 -15.75 1.18
CA HIS A 73 -5.35 -16.54 0.85
C HIS A 73 -5.71 -18.00 0.58
N ALA A 74 -6.53 -18.61 1.44
CA ALA A 74 -6.98 -20.00 1.27
C ALA A 74 -7.79 -20.21 -0.02
N GLN A 75 -8.61 -19.23 -0.43
CA GLN A 75 -9.39 -19.30 -1.67
C GLN A 75 -8.53 -19.11 -2.93
N LEU A 76 -7.57 -18.18 -2.91
CA LEU A 76 -6.73 -17.86 -4.06
C LEU A 76 -5.63 -18.91 -4.28
N HIS A 77 -5.13 -19.51 -3.19
CA HIS A 77 -3.97 -20.38 -3.20
C HIS A 77 -4.28 -21.71 -2.48
N PRO A 78 -5.24 -22.52 -2.99
CA PRO A 78 -5.61 -23.79 -2.37
C PRO A 78 -4.44 -24.79 -2.29
N ASP A 79 -3.44 -24.63 -3.15
CA ASP A 79 -2.21 -25.44 -3.17
C ASP A 79 -1.17 -24.97 -2.15
N GLY A 80 -1.44 -23.89 -1.39
CA GLY A 80 -0.55 -23.35 -0.36
C GLY A 80 0.63 -22.53 -0.88
N ALA A 81 0.45 -21.82 -2.01
CA ALA A 81 1.48 -20.92 -2.55
C ALA A 81 1.83 -19.80 -1.54
N ASP A 82 3.12 -19.63 -1.25
CA ASP A 82 3.62 -18.74 -0.19
C ASP A 82 4.67 -17.74 -0.67
N ASP A 83 4.74 -17.51 -1.99
CA ASP A 83 5.62 -16.49 -2.55
C ASP A 83 5.04 -15.07 -2.41
N GLU A 84 5.88 -14.07 -2.69
CA GLU A 84 5.50 -12.66 -2.60
C GLU A 84 4.31 -12.31 -3.51
N SER A 85 4.19 -12.92 -4.68
CA SER A 85 3.07 -12.67 -5.60
C SER A 85 1.76 -13.20 -5.03
N ALA A 86 1.79 -14.39 -4.41
CA ALA A 86 0.64 -14.96 -3.73
C ALA A 86 0.16 -14.07 -2.56
N LEU A 87 1.11 -13.52 -1.80
CA LEU A 87 0.82 -12.58 -0.72
C LEU A 87 0.24 -11.27 -1.22
N ILE A 88 0.83 -10.66 -2.25
CA ILE A 88 0.32 -9.41 -2.85
C ILE A 88 -1.12 -9.60 -3.31
N ALA A 89 -1.42 -10.72 -3.99
CA ALA A 89 -2.78 -11.04 -4.42
C ALA A 89 -3.76 -11.17 -3.24
N SER A 90 -3.33 -11.84 -2.16
CA SER A 90 -4.15 -12.04 -0.95
C SER A 90 -4.41 -10.72 -0.21
N LEU A 91 -3.38 -9.88 -0.08
CA LEU A 91 -3.47 -8.55 0.55
C LEU A 91 -4.32 -7.58 -0.28
N ALA A 92 -4.23 -7.63 -1.62
CA ALA A 92 -5.05 -6.82 -2.50
C ALA A 92 -6.53 -7.19 -2.42
N ALA A 93 -6.86 -8.50 -2.38
CA ALA A 93 -8.23 -8.97 -2.22
C ALA A 93 -8.82 -8.57 -0.86
N ALA A 94 -8.07 -8.81 0.23
CA ALA A 94 -8.48 -8.41 1.57
C ALA A 94 -8.59 -6.88 1.70
N GLY A 95 -7.66 -6.14 1.10
CA GLY A 95 -7.67 -4.68 1.03
C GLY A 95 -8.93 -4.16 0.36
N TYR A 96 -9.27 -4.67 -0.83
CA TYR A 96 -10.50 -4.32 -1.55
C TYR A 96 -11.73 -4.49 -0.68
N LEU A 97 -11.93 -5.71 -0.16
CA LEU A 97 -13.08 -6.04 0.68
C LEU A 97 -13.16 -5.18 1.95
N SER A 98 -12.01 -4.78 2.51
CA SER A 98 -11.95 -3.95 3.72
C SER A 98 -12.16 -2.45 3.50
N LEU A 99 -11.87 -1.92 2.30
CA LEU A 99 -11.84 -0.48 2.02
C LEU A 99 -13.02 -0.01 1.17
N THR A 100 -13.57 -0.85 0.29
CA THR A 100 -14.68 -0.46 -0.60
C THR A 100 -16.04 -0.93 -0.08
N GLY A 101 -16.08 -1.78 0.95
CA GLY A 101 -17.33 -2.25 1.56
C GLY A 101 -18.19 -3.16 0.67
N ASP A 102 -17.70 -3.56 -0.51
CA ASP A 102 -18.47 -4.28 -1.54
C ASP A 102 -18.71 -5.78 -1.24
N ALA A 103 -18.58 -6.21 0.01
CA ALA A 103 -19.13 -7.48 0.47
C ALA A 103 -20.39 -7.25 1.32
N THR A 104 -21.49 -7.04 0.60
CA THR A 104 -22.87 -7.30 1.01
C THR A 104 -23.46 -6.56 2.21
N GLY A 105 -22.74 -5.69 2.92
CA GLY A 105 -23.33 -4.90 4.02
C GLY A 105 -23.96 -5.74 5.15
N GLU A 106 -23.78 -7.06 5.13
CA GLU A 106 -24.20 -7.95 6.19
C GLU A 106 -22.99 -8.14 7.13
N PRO A 107 -23.13 -7.84 8.43
CA PRO A 107 -22.10 -8.22 9.38
C PRO A 107 -21.94 -9.74 9.28
N PHE A 108 -20.73 -10.20 9.02
CA PHE A 108 -20.36 -11.60 9.25
C PHE A 108 -20.91 -11.97 10.64
N GLU A 109 -21.91 -12.86 10.68
CA GLU A 109 -22.55 -13.24 11.94
C GLU A 109 -21.46 -13.68 12.90
N GLU A 110 -21.43 -13.03 14.06
CA GLU A 110 -20.62 -13.49 15.17
C GLU A 110 -21.19 -14.87 15.52
N GLU A 111 -20.50 -15.96 15.16
CA GLU A 111 -20.89 -17.29 15.63
C GLU A 111 -20.85 -17.27 17.16
N ALA A 112 -22.01 -17.04 17.75
CA ALA A 112 -22.27 -17.21 19.16
C ALA A 112 -22.25 -18.72 19.44
N GLY A 113 -21.09 -19.24 19.83
CA GLY A 113 -21.00 -20.59 20.37
C GLY A 113 -19.90 -21.45 19.77
N GLY A 114 -18.66 -21.02 19.92
CA GLY A 114 -17.51 -21.92 19.94
C GLY A 114 -16.64 -21.53 21.11
N THR A 115 -16.42 -22.44 22.06
CA THR A 115 -15.31 -22.29 23.01
C THR A 115 -14.04 -22.20 22.19
N THR A 116 -13.60 -20.97 21.91
CA THR A 116 -12.30 -20.73 21.31
C THR A 116 -11.31 -21.19 22.35
N ASP A 117 -10.69 -22.33 22.06
CA ASP A 117 -9.42 -22.68 22.67
C ASP A 117 -8.52 -21.46 22.44
N ARG A 118 -8.38 -20.63 23.48
CA ARG A 118 -7.48 -19.50 23.51
C ARG A 118 -6.08 -20.11 23.49
N SER A 119 -5.60 -20.45 22.29
CA SER A 119 -4.16 -20.51 22.08
C SER A 119 -3.66 -19.10 22.38
N PRO A 120 -2.81 -18.93 23.41
CA PRO A 120 -2.32 -17.62 23.76
C PRO A 120 -1.59 -17.06 22.54
N ALA A 121 -1.94 -15.84 22.12
CA ALA A 121 -1.16 -15.05 21.15
C ALA A 121 0.30 -14.81 21.63
N ALA A 122 0.66 -15.27 22.84
CA ALA A 122 2.02 -15.33 23.34
C ALA A 122 2.71 -16.61 22.85
N ALA A 123 3.34 -16.55 21.67
CA ALA A 123 4.61 -17.23 21.32
C ALA A 123 4.83 -17.40 19.80
N CYS A 124 4.10 -16.71 18.90
CA CYS A 124 4.63 -16.58 17.54
C CYS A 124 5.90 -15.73 17.61
N PRO A 125 7.07 -16.25 17.17
CA PRO A 125 8.26 -15.43 17.03
C PRO A 125 7.92 -14.23 16.15
N GLN A 126 8.43 -13.06 16.51
CA GLN A 126 8.28 -11.87 15.68
C GLN A 126 8.99 -12.12 14.36
N PRO A 127 8.31 -12.01 13.21
CA PRO A 127 8.98 -12.22 11.93
C PRO A 127 10.09 -11.19 11.75
N GLY A 128 11.18 -11.62 11.12
CA GLY A 128 12.26 -10.71 10.75
C GLY A 128 11.76 -9.61 9.81
N PRO A 129 12.40 -8.44 9.77
CA PRO A 129 11.98 -7.33 8.90
C PRO A 129 11.85 -7.73 7.43
N ALA A 130 12.60 -8.73 6.98
CA ALA A 130 12.66 -9.20 5.59
C ALA A 130 11.83 -10.48 5.31
N GLU A 131 11.15 -11.08 6.29
CA GLU A 131 10.48 -12.38 6.08
C GLU A 131 9.15 -12.26 5.32
N ILE A 132 9.17 -12.49 4.02
CA ILE A 132 7.96 -12.46 3.19
C ILE A 132 7.37 -13.85 3.08
N ASN A 133 6.40 -14.16 3.94
CA ASN A 133 5.59 -15.37 3.90
C ASN A 133 4.25 -15.13 4.61
N TYR A 134 3.29 -16.01 4.33
CA TYR A 134 1.92 -16.06 4.84
C TYR A 134 1.89 -16.03 6.36
N ARG A 135 2.69 -16.88 7.00
CA ARG A 135 2.68 -17.01 8.46
C ARG A 135 3.09 -15.70 9.14
N SER A 136 4.12 -15.05 8.61
CA SER A 136 4.65 -13.79 9.11
C SER A 136 3.65 -12.66 8.92
N THR A 137 3.09 -12.54 7.70
CA THR A 137 2.06 -11.55 7.38
C THR A 137 0.81 -11.74 8.24
N LEU A 138 0.30 -12.97 8.39
CA LEU A 138 -0.85 -13.27 9.24
C LEU A 138 -0.58 -12.92 10.71
N SER A 139 0.65 -13.18 11.20
CA SER A 139 1.06 -12.80 12.54
C SER A 139 1.02 -11.28 12.74
N ASP A 140 1.49 -10.50 11.76
CA ASP A 140 1.42 -9.03 11.80
C ASP A 140 -0.02 -8.55 11.82
N LEU A 141 -0.89 -9.10 10.96
CA LEU A 141 -2.32 -8.73 10.91
C LEU A 141 -3.03 -9.05 12.24
N ARG A 142 -2.81 -10.25 12.81
CA ARG A 142 -3.38 -10.66 14.10
C ARG A 142 -2.89 -9.79 15.26
N ALA A 143 -1.70 -9.21 15.14
CA ALA A 143 -1.14 -8.28 16.12
C ALA A 143 -1.54 -6.82 15.89
N GLY A 144 -2.42 -6.52 14.93
CA GLY A 144 -2.82 -5.15 14.60
C GLY A 144 -1.71 -4.31 13.95
N ARG A 145 -0.66 -4.96 13.43
CA ARG A 145 0.50 -4.29 12.82
C ARG A 145 0.40 -4.24 11.32
N PHE A 146 -0.56 -3.44 10.87
CA PHE A 146 -0.79 -3.24 9.46
C PHE A 146 -1.34 -1.84 9.20
N LEU A 147 -1.35 -1.48 7.94
CA LEU A 147 -1.94 -0.24 7.46
C LEU A 147 -2.74 -0.48 6.19
N ARG A 148 -3.88 0.19 6.11
CA ARG A 148 -4.68 0.28 4.88
C ARG A 148 -4.08 1.38 4.01
N VAL A 149 -3.88 1.08 2.75
CA VAL A 149 -3.29 2.02 1.79
C VAL A 149 -4.20 2.10 0.57
N MET A 150 -4.45 3.31 0.09
CA MET A 150 -5.17 3.54 -1.16
C MET A 150 -4.20 4.14 -2.17
N ASN A 151 -3.78 3.34 -3.15
CA ASN A 151 -2.77 3.73 -4.13
C ASN A 151 -3.42 4.34 -5.37
N TYR A 152 -3.06 5.59 -5.65
CA TYR A 152 -3.39 6.34 -6.85
C TYR A 152 -2.11 6.59 -7.65
N HIS A 153 -2.24 6.77 -8.96
CA HIS A 153 -1.13 7.15 -9.82
C HIS A 153 -1.45 8.53 -10.39
N ASN A 154 -1.81 8.58 -11.67
CA ASN A 154 -2.25 9.78 -12.36
C ASN A 154 -3.73 10.10 -12.05
N THR A 155 -4.06 11.37 -11.82
CA THR A 155 -5.40 11.84 -11.44
C THR A 155 -5.95 12.87 -12.43
N PRO A 156 -6.38 12.45 -13.63
CA PRO A 156 -6.79 13.39 -14.67
C PRO A 156 -7.98 14.26 -14.21
N PRO A 157 -8.12 15.50 -14.71
CA PRO A 157 -9.19 16.41 -14.33
C PRO A 157 -10.61 15.84 -14.52
N SER A 158 -10.80 14.98 -15.52
CA SER A 158 -12.06 14.29 -15.82
C SER A 158 -12.55 13.41 -14.65
N MET A 159 -11.64 12.95 -13.79
CA MET A 159 -11.92 12.07 -12.67
C MET A 159 -12.01 12.79 -11.32
N ARG A 160 -11.87 14.13 -11.28
CA ARG A 160 -11.83 14.89 -10.01
C ARG A 160 -13.01 14.58 -9.09
N GLY A 161 -14.24 14.53 -9.64
CA GLY A 161 -15.44 14.27 -8.85
C GLY A 161 -15.40 12.91 -8.16
N GLU A 162 -15.09 11.86 -8.91
CA GLU A 162 -14.97 10.50 -8.38
C GLU A 162 -13.85 10.40 -7.33
N LEU A 163 -12.71 11.05 -7.57
CA LEU A 163 -11.61 11.08 -6.61
C LEU A 163 -12.02 11.74 -5.29
N VAL A 164 -12.72 12.88 -5.35
CA VAL A 164 -13.22 13.57 -4.15
C VAL A 164 -14.19 12.67 -3.38
N ASP A 165 -15.10 12.00 -4.06
CA ASP A 165 -16.07 11.11 -3.42
C ASP A 165 -15.40 9.90 -2.77
N GLU A 166 -14.40 9.30 -3.42
CA GLU A 166 -13.58 8.23 -2.84
C GLU A 166 -12.85 8.70 -1.58
N LEU A 167 -12.17 9.85 -1.63
CA LEU A 167 -11.42 10.39 -0.49
C LEU A 167 -12.35 10.81 0.66
N ARG A 168 -13.55 11.33 0.38
CA ARG A 168 -14.58 11.60 1.40
C ARG A 168 -15.08 10.32 2.06
N GLY A 169 -15.25 9.25 1.28
CA GLY A 169 -15.56 7.92 1.81
C GLY A 169 -14.48 7.46 2.80
N LEU A 170 -13.20 7.63 2.43
CA LEU A 170 -12.09 7.32 3.33
C LEU A 170 -12.12 8.19 4.60
N ALA A 171 -12.30 9.51 4.47
CA ALA A 171 -12.34 10.43 5.61
C ALA A 171 -13.50 10.14 6.58
N ARG A 172 -14.63 9.64 6.06
CA ARG A 172 -15.79 9.25 6.85
C ARG A 172 -15.45 8.08 7.77
N ASP A 173 -14.78 7.06 7.24
CA ASP A 173 -14.64 5.77 7.94
C ASP A 173 -13.26 5.56 8.58
N PHE A 174 -12.24 6.32 8.15
CA PHE A 174 -10.84 6.15 8.52
C PHE A 174 -10.19 7.48 8.92
N ALA A 175 -9.03 7.39 9.59
CA ALA A 175 -8.15 8.53 9.85
C ALA A 175 -6.90 8.45 8.97
N THR A 176 -6.54 9.54 8.29
CA THR A 176 -5.30 9.56 7.51
C THR A 176 -4.07 9.65 8.40
N VAL A 177 -3.00 8.99 7.98
CA VAL A 177 -1.73 8.85 8.71
C VAL A 177 -0.69 9.84 8.19
N THR A 178 0.06 10.47 9.08
CA THR A 178 1.26 11.27 8.80
C THR A 178 2.55 10.49 9.12
N VAL A 179 3.73 11.06 8.81
CA VAL A 179 5.01 10.46 9.21
C VAL A 179 5.11 10.35 10.73
N ASP A 180 4.72 11.40 11.46
CA ASP A 180 4.74 11.43 12.93
C ASP A 180 3.85 10.33 13.54
N ASP A 181 2.73 10.01 12.88
CA ASP A 181 1.85 8.93 13.29
C ASP A 181 2.50 7.56 13.11
N LEU A 182 3.26 7.36 12.02
CA LEU A 182 4.07 6.15 11.83
C LEU A 182 5.18 6.05 12.87
N ASP A 183 5.85 7.15 13.22
CA ASP A 183 6.88 7.16 14.27
C ASP A 183 6.28 6.86 15.64
N ARG A 184 5.10 7.42 15.91
CA ARG A 184 4.36 7.15 17.14
C ARG A 184 3.98 5.68 17.19
N PHE A 185 3.38 5.14 16.13
CA PHE A 185 3.03 3.71 16.06
C PHE A 185 4.26 2.82 16.23
N ALA A 186 5.38 3.12 15.56
CA ALA A 186 6.60 2.34 15.69
C ALA A 186 7.12 2.27 17.15
N ARG A 187 6.97 3.36 17.91
CA ARG A 187 7.35 3.43 19.32
C ARG A 187 6.34 2.77 20.27
N THR A 188 5.05 2.91 20.00
CA THR A 188 4.00 2.52 20.96
C THR A 188 3.31 1.20 20.64
N GLY A 189 3.36 0.76 19.38
CA GLY A 189 2.55 -0.33 18.85
C GLY A 189 1.06 -0.02 18.75
N VAL A 190 0.64 1.24 18.95
CA VAL A 190 -0.76 1.65 19.09
C VAL A 190 -1.06 2.94 18.34
N TRP A 191 -2.08 2.89 17.48
CA TRP A 191 -2.69 4.06 16.84
C TRP A 191 -3.41 4.93 17.86
N HIS A 192 -3.26 6.25 17.81
CA HIS A 192 -3.99 7.16 18.72
C HIS A 192 -5.30 7.63 18.15
N GLN A 193 -5.46 7.53 16.84
CA GLN A 193 -6.65 7.97 16.17
C GLN A 193 -7.83 7.09 16.60
N GLU A 194 -9.00 7.70 16.79
CA GLU A 194 -10.21 6.97 17.12
C GLU A 194 -10.69 6.07 15.97
N LYS A 195 -10.50 6.55 14.73
CA LYS A 195 -10.81 5.78 13.52
C LYS A 195 -9.62 4.93 13.10
N PRO A 196 -9.84 3.78 12.44
CA PRO A 196 -8.76 2.98 11.90
C PRO A 196 -7.92 3.78 10.90
N PRO A 197 -6.60 3.55 10.83
CA PRO A 197 -5.71 4.33 10.00
C PRO A 197 -5.81 3.93 8.51
N VAL A 198 -5.67 4.92 7.63
CA VAL A 198 -5.56 4.75 6.18
C VAL A 198 -4.53 5.71 5.59
N LEU A 199 -3.96 5.37 4.44
CA LEU A 199 -2.91 6.14 3.81
C LEU A 199 -3.23 6.31 2.30
N PRO A 200 -3.79 7.46 1.88
CA PRO A 200 -3.94 7.80 0.47
C PRO A 200 -2.58 8.17 -0.15
N VAL A 201 -2.14 7.42 -1.14
CA VAL A 201 -0.82 7.57 -1.77
C VAL A 201 -0.95 7.85 -3.24
N PHE A 202 -0.20 8.83 -3.76
CA PHE A 202 -0.16 9.25 -5.15
C PHE A 202 1.28 9.11 -5.67
N TYR A 203 1.48 8.24 -6.66
CA TYR A 203 2.83 7.92 -7.18
C TYR A 203 3.23 8.78 -8.40
N GLU A 204 4.53 8.70 -8.71
CA GLU A 204 5.24 9.14 -9.92
C GLU A 204 5.43 10.66 -10.10
N GLY A 205 4.63 11.51 -9.45
CA GLY A 205 4.85 12.97 -9.44
C GLY A 205 4.25 13.74 -10.63
N TYR A 206 3.08 13.31 -11.11
CA TYR A 206 2.31 14.02 -12.13
C TYR A 206 1.89 15.42 -11.68
N ARG A 207 1.87 16.38 -12.61
CA ARG A 207 1.24 17.70 -12.44
C ARG A 207 -0.20 17.57 -11.97
N ASP A 208 -0.93 16.61 -12.55
CA ASP A 208 -2.32 16.34 -12.20
C ASP A 208 -2.49 15.93 -10.73
N ASN A 209 -1.49 15.30 -10.11
CA ASN A 209 -1.54 14.99 -8.68
C ASN A 209 -1.48 16.28 -7.84
N TYR A 210 -0.81 17.32 -8.32
CA TYR A 210 -0.79 18.63 -7.66
C TYR A 210 -2.10 19.39 -7.89
N GLU A 211 -2.55 19.47 -9.14
CA GLU A 211 -3.71 20.29 -9.54
C GLU A 211 -5.05 19.66 -9.10
N VAL A 212 -5.14 18.32 -9.13
CA VAL A 212 -6.38 17.57 -8.89
C VAL A 212 -6.33 16.84 -7.56
N ALA A 213 -5.33 15.97 -7.33
CA ALA A 213 -5.32 15.12 -6.15
C ALA A 213 -5.14 15.89 -4.84
N ALA A 214 -4.23 16.87 -4.80
CA ALA A 214 -4.03 17.69 -3.61
C ALA A 214 -5.30 18.48 -3.26
N ALA A 215 -5.92 19.14 -4.25
CA ALA A 215 -7.18 19.85 -4.06
C ALA A 215 -8.31 18.92 -3.59
N ALA A 216 -8.36 17.69 -4.11
CA ALA A 216 -9.34 16.69 -3.68
C ALA A 216 -9.08 16.21 -2.24
N CYS A 217 -7.81 16.04 -1.85
CA CYS A 217 -7.44 15.70 -0.48
C CYS A 217 -7.89 16.79 0.51
N GLU A 218 -7.65 18.06 0.18
CA GLU A 218 -8.07 19.20 0.99
C GLU A 218 -9.58 19.31 1.10
N GLU A 219 -10.29 19.12 -0.02
CA GLU A 219 -11.75 19.15 -0.05
C GLU A 219 -12.37 18.01 0.78
N ALA A 220 -11.71 16.86 0.84
CA ALA A 220 -12.11 15.71 1.66
C ALA A 220 -11.60 15.78 3.12
N GLY A 221 -10.68 16.69 3.43
CA GLY A 221 -10.07 16.81 4.76
C GLY A 221 -9.09 15.68 5.10
N VAL A 222 -8.34 15.19 4.12
CA VAL A 222 -7.39 14.09 4.26
C VAL A 222 -5.95 14.49 3.95
N VAL A 223 -4.98 13.81 4.57
CA VAL A 223 -3.56 13.96 4.22
C VAL A 223 -3.21 13.02 3.08
N GLY A 224 -2.80 13.57 1.94
CA GLY A 224 -2.22 12.82 0.82
C GLY A 224 -0.70 12.62 0.97
N TRP A 225 -0.22 11.48 0.48
CA TRP A 225 1.20 11.16 0.36
C TRP A 225 1.63 11.11 -1.10
N PHE A 226 2.64 11.88 -1.47
CA PHE A 226 3.11 12.03 -2.84
C PHE A 226 4.51 11.42 -2.99
N PHE A 227 4.58 10.28 -3.68
CA PHE A 227 5.81 9.56 -3.98
C PHE A 227 6.29 10.00 -5.37
N ILE A 228 7.43 10.67 -5.45
CA ILE A 228 7.80 11.48 -6.63
C ILE A 228 9.09 10.96 -7.27
N CYS A 229 9.04 10.66 -8.57
CA CYS A 229 10.24 10.35 -9.36
C CYS A 229 10.98 11.66 -9.67
N THR A 230 12.04 11.97 -8.92
CA THR A 230 12.60 13.34 -8.91
C THR A 230 13.19 13.77 -10.25
N ALA A 231 13.75 12.86 -11.04
CA ALA A 231 14.30 13.19 -12.36
C ALA A 231 13.20 13.41 -13.41
N PHE A 232 11.96 12.98 -13.17
CA PHE A 232 10.83 13.31 -14.03
C PHE A 232 10.48 14.80 -13.97
N LEU A 233 10.60 15.42 -12.79
CA LEU A 233 10.38 16.86 -12.58
C LEU A 233 11.46 17.71 -13.28
N ASP A 234 12.69 17.18 -13.34
CA ASP A 234 13.84 17.84 -13.96
C ASP A 234 13.88 17.69 -15.48
N ALA A 235 13.16 16.71 -16.04
CA ALA A 235 13.10 16.49 -17.48
C ALA A 235 12.49 17.73 -18.18
N PRO A 236 13.13 18.23 -19.26
CA PRO A 236 12.56 19.32 -20.06
C PRO A 236 11.13 18.99 -20.49
N VAL A 237 10.22 19.96 -20.48
CA VAL A 237 8.80 19.76 -20.83
C VAL A 237 8.63 19.02 -22.16
N THR A 238 9.45 19.35 -23.17
CA THR A 238 9.43 18.71 -24.49
C THR A 238 9.84 17.23 -24.50
N GLU A 239 10.49 16.76 -23.44
CA GLU A 239 11.01 15.39 -23.27
C GLU A 239 10.19 14.57 -22.26
N GLN A 240 9.34 15.22 -21.44
CA GLN A 240 8.62 14.56 -20.34
C GLN A 240 7.75 13.38 -20.82
N TYR A 241 7.14 13.47 -21.99
CA TYR A 241 6.33 12.36 -22.52
C TYR A 241 7.20 11.11 -22.83
N ASP A 242 8.35 11.32 -23.48
CA ASP A 242 9.29 10.25 -23.79
C ASP A 242 9.94 9.70 -22.53
N TYR A 243 10.30 10.59 -21.61
CA TYR A 243 10.83 10.24 -20.30
C TYR A 243 9.86 9.31 -19.56
N ALA A 244 8.59 9.70 -19.45
CA ALA A 244 7.60 8.91 -18.74
C ALA A 244 7.48 7.50 -19.33
N SER A 245 7.40 7.39 -20.66
CA SER A 245 7.35 6.11 -21.37
C SER A 245 8.60 5.24 -21.09
N ALA A 246 9.80 5.82 -21.20
CA ALA A 246 11.06 5.13 -20.96
C ALA A 246 11.22 4.63 -19.52
N HIS A 247 10.62 5.35 -18.57
CA HIS A 247 10.70 5.10 -17.14
C HIS A 247 9.44 4.45 -16.55
N ARG A 248 8.60 3.82 -17.40
CA ARG A 248 7.39 3.08 -16.98
C ARG A 248 6.37 3.92 -16.19
N ILE A 249 6.42 5.24 -16.34
CA ILE A 249 5.45 6.18 -15.78
C ILE A 249 4.27 6.25 -16.75
N LYS A 250 3.10 5.76 -16.34
CA LYS A 250 1.98 5.56 -17.28
C LYS A 250 1.15 6.82 -17.46
N LEU A 251 1.15 7.38 -18.66
CA LEU A 251 0.34 8.55 -19.01
C LEU A 251 -1.12 8.17 -19.32
N VAL A 252 -1.99 9.18 -19.35
CA VAL A 252 -3.36 9.11 -19.88
C VAL A 252 -3.53 10.08 -21.04
N ASP A 253 -4.66 10.01 -21.75
CA ASP A 253 -4.93 10.85 -22.92
C ASP A 253 -4.95 12.36 -22.57
N GLU A 254 -5.30 12.71 -21.33
CA GLU A 254 -5.22 14.09 -20.83
C GLU A 254 -3.78 14.59 -20.56
N ASN A 255 -2.73 13.80 -20.84
CA ASN A 255 -1.33 14.23 -20.77
C ASN A 255 -0.69 14.33 -22.16
N PRO A 256 -0.95 15.41 -22.92
CA PRO A 256 -0.43 15.55 -24.27
C PRO A 256 1.08 15.81 -24.27
N ARG A 257 1.76 15.28 -25.31
CA ARG A 257 3.23 15.32 -25.47
C ARG A 257 3.87 16.71 -25.45
N ALA A 258 3.11 17.77 -25.79
CA ALA A 258 3.64 19.12 -25.93
C ALA A 258 3.42 20.00 -24.68
N GLU A 259 2.89 19.44 -23.60
CA GLU A 259 2.60 20.16 -22.36
C GLU A 259 3.43 19.61 -21.20
N ARG A 260 3.48 20.38 -20.11
CA ARG A 260 4.12 19.93 -18.87
C ARG A 260 3.26 18.85 -18.22
N ILE A 261 3.84 17.69 -17.97
CA ILE A 261 3.20 16.50 -17.41
C ILE A 261 3.64 16.28 -15.96
N ALA A 262 4.88 16.60 -15.61
CA ALA A 262 5.40 16.47 -14.25
C ALA A 262 5.11 17.71 -13.39
N MET A 263 5.11 17.53 -12.07
CA MET A 263 5.15 18.66 -11.13
C MET A 263 6.40 19.53 -11.35
N THR A 264 6.41 20.71 -10.74
CA THR A 264 7.64 21.49 -10.51
C THR A 264 8.10 21.35 -9.07
N TRP A 265 9.38 21.63 -8.79
CA TRP A 265 9.87 21.69 -7.41
C TRP A 265 9.15 22.72 -6.54
N GLN A 266 8.62 23.81 -7.12
CA GLN A 266 7.81 24.78 -6.39
C GLN A 266 6.47 24.18 -5.94
N GLU A 267 5.86 23.35 -6.78
CA GLU A 267 4.62 22.61 -6.48
C GLU A 267 4.88 21.55 -5.39
N VAL A 268 6.03 20.87 -5.42
CA VAL A 268 6.44 19.94 -4.35
C VAL A 268 6.61 20.66 -3.01
N ALA A 269 7.31 21.80 -2.99
CA ALA A 269 7.48 22.62 -1.79
C ALA A 269 6.14 23.16 -1.26
N ASP A 270 5.23 23.51 -2.17
CA ASP A 270 3.87 23.92 -1.82
C ASP A 270 3.05 22.79 -1.19
N LEU A 271 3.07 21.58 -1.75
CA LEU A 271 2.41 20.40 -1.15
C LEU A 271 2.87 20.17 0.28
N HIS A 272 4.19 20.20 0.51
CA HIS A 272 4.75 20.05 1.83
C HIS A 272 4.25 21.13 2.81
N ARG A 273 4.28 22.40 2.38
CA ARG A 273 3.80 23.52 3.19
C ARG A 273 2.31 23.41 3.54
N ARG A 274 1.50 22.82 2.66
CA ARG A 274 0.06 22.56 2.91
C ARG A 274 -0.20 21.36 3.82
N GLY A 275 0.84 20.68 4.30
CA GLY A 275 0.75 19.57 5.26
C GLY A 275 0.60 18.20 4.63
N HIS A 276 0.79 18.08 3.32
CA HIS A 276 0.92 16.78 2.66
C HIS A 276 2.32 16.21 2.82
N VAL A 277 2.42 14.88 2.76
CA VAL A 277 3.73 14.22 2.78
C VAL A 277 4.25 14.12 1.36
N VAL A 278 5.48 14.58 1.14
CA VAL A 278 6.18 14.45 -0.15
C VAL A 278 7.46 13.67 0.08
N THR A 279 7.73 12.69 -0.78
CA THR A 279 8.85 11.76 -0.57
C THR A 279 9.33 11.21 -1.91
N PRO A 280 10.61 10.87 -2.09
CA PRO A 280 11.09 10.38 -3.37
C PRO A 280 10.64 8.94 -3.65
N HIS A 281 10.36 8.67 -4.92
CA HIS A 281 10.11 7.35 -5.49
C HIS A 281 11.25 6.98 -6.44
N THR A 282 12.48 7.00 -5.90
CA THR A 282 13.74 7.06 -6.68
C THR A 282 13.85 8.32 -7.55
N ALA A 283 14.92 8.45 -8.34
CA ALA A 283 14.99 9.50 -9.35
C ALA A 283 14.17 9.13 -10.58
N SER A 284 14.44 7.95 -11.12
CA SER A 284 14.04 7.57 -12.48
C SER A 284 13.02 6.43 -12.54
N HIS A 285 12.33 6.16 -11.42
CA HIS A 285 11.38 5.05 -11.27
C HIS A 285 12.06 3.69 -11.42
N GLU A 286 13.09 3.43 -10.60
CA GLU A 286 13.99 2.29 -10.77
C GLU A 286 13.74 1.13 -9.77
N LEU A 287 14.04 -0.09 -10.23
CA LEU A 287 14.03 -1.32 -9.43
C LEU A 287 15.27 -1.38 -8.55
N ALA A 288 15.11 -1.78 -7.28
CA ALA A 288 16.24 -1.94 -6.36
C ALA A 288 17.35 -2.86 -6.93
N GLU A 289 16.97 -3.96 -7.60
CA GLU A 289 17.91 -4.92 -8.20
C GLU A 289 18.76 -4.36 -9.34
N ARG A 290 18.37 -3.22 -9.94
CA ARG A 290 19.11 -2.56 -11.01
C ARG A 290 20.09 -1.50 -10.50
N VAL A 291 20.00 -1.16 -9.21
CA VAL A 291 20.90 -0.21 -8.56
C VAL A 291 22.12 -0.97 -8.05
N VAL A 292 23.12 -1.12 -8.92
CA VAL A 292 24.27 -2.02 -8.67
C VAL A 292 25.61 -1.29 -8.59
N THR A 293 25.69 -0.01 -8.96
CA THR A 293 26.91 0.79 -8.87
C THR A 293 26.78 1.93 -7.86
N ALA A 294 27.92 2.46 -7.37
CA ALA A 294 27.93 3.65 -6.53
C ALA A 294 27.30 4.87 -7.21
N ALA A 295 27.41 4.99 -8.54
CA ALA A 295 26.75 6.04 -9.30
C ALA A 295 25.22 5.85 -9.33
N ASP A 296 24.74 4.60 -9.41
CA ASP A 296 23.31 4.32 -9.33
C ASP A 296 22.76 4.60 -7.94
N LEU A 297 23.46 4.18 -6.87
CA LEU A 297 23.05 4.47 -5.49
C LEU A 297 22.94 5.99 -5.25
N ARG A 298 23.92 6.74 -5.76
CA ARG A 298 23.89 8.20 -5.68
C ARG A 298 22.67 8.77 -6.39
N ARG A 299 22.45 8.36 -7.65
CA ARG A 299 21.38 8.87 -8.51
C ARG A 299 19.99 8.48 -8.03
N GLU A 300 19.79 7.25 -7.58
CA GLU A 300 18.45 6.70 -7.30
C GLU A 300 18.05 6.76 -5.83
N VAL A 301 19.00 6.94 -4.90
CA VAL A 301 18.72 6.93 -3.45
C VAL A 301 19.08 8.24 -2.78
N ILE A 302 20.34 8.67 -2.94
CA ILE A 302 20.92 9.78 -2.17
C ILE A 302 20.46 11.14 -2.70
N GLU A 303 20.64 11.39 -4.00
CA GLU A 303 20.28 12.68 -4.62
C GLU A 303 18.76 12.96 -4.59
N PRO A 304 17.87 11.98 -4.79
CA PRO A 304 16.42 12.22 -4.66
C PRO A 304 16.01 12.69 -3.27
N LYS A 305 16.60 12.13 -2.20
CA LYS A 305 16.38 12.60 -0.84
C LYS A 305 16.87 14.03 -0.68
N GLN A 306 18.13 14.29 -1.06
CA GLN A 306 18.74 15.61 -0.93
C GLN A 306 17.92 16.68 -1.63
N ARG A 307 17.45 16.43 -2.87
CA ARG A 307 16.59 17.37 -3.58
C ARG A 307 15.25 17.60 -2.90
N MET A 308 14.64 16.57 -2.34
CA MET A 308 13.38 16.70 -1.60
C MET A 308 13.57 17.53 -0.34
N ASP A 309 14.63 17.26 0.44
CA ASP A 309 14.98 17.98 1.66
C ASP A 309 15.30 19.47 1.33
N GLU A 310 16.05 19.72 0.25
CA GLU A 310 16.36 21.07 -0.23
C GLU A 310 15.11 21.84 -0.67
N ALA A 311 14.21 21.21 -1.44
CA ALA A 311 13.00 21.86 -1.94
C ALA A 311 12.00 22.18 -0.83
N THR A 312 11.90 21.30 0.17
CA THR A 312 10.91 21.40 1.24
C THR A 312 11.42 22.11 2.49
N GLY A 313 12.74 22.15 2.69
CA GLY A 313 13.36 22.51 3.97
C GLY A 313 13.08 21.48 5.09
N GLY A 314 12.51 20.33 4.74
CA GLY A 314 12.11 19.26 5.66
C GLY A 314 12.99 18.02 5.56
N ASP A 315 12.50 16.92 6.14
CA ASP A 315 13.12 15.60 6.08
C ASP A 315 12.20 14.64 5.32
N ALA A 316 12.56 14.31 4.09
CA ALA A 316 11.93 13.24 3.31
C ALA A 316 12.28 11.90 3.96
N ALA A 317 11.41 11.48 4.88
CA ALA A 317 11.63 10.33 5.75
C ALA A 317 11.43 8.99 5.06
N CYS A 318 10.81 8.95 3.89
CA CYS A 318 10.30 7.72 3.29
C CYS A 318 10.79 7.54 1.84
N THR A 319 10.77 6.31 1.33
CA THR A 319 10.87 6.07 -0.10
C THR A 319 10.18 4.78 -0.51
N ALA A 320 10.06 4.56 -1.81
CA ALA A 320 9.59 3.31 -2.40
C ALA A 320 10.40 3.03 -3.67
N TRP A 321 10.66 1.76 -3.94
CA TRP A 321 11.24 1.29 -5.20
C TRP A 321 10.15 1.06 -6.24
N LEU A 322 10.49 1.12 -7.53
CA LEU A 322 9.62 0.57 -8.57
C LEU A 322 9.27 -0.88 -8.22
N ALA A 323 8.02 -1.27 -8.50
CA ALA A 323 7.46 -2.58 -8.18
C ALA A 323 7.42 -2.90 -6.67
N GLY A 324 7.67 -1.92 -5.79
CA GLY A 324 7.47 -2.07 -4.35
C GLY A 324 8.37 -3.12 -3.73
N THR A 325 9.67 -3.12 -4.06
CA THR A 325 10.66 -4.01 -3.44
C THR A 325 10.81 -3.70 -1.95
N HIS A 326 10.81 -4.75 -1.13
CA HIS A 326 11.03 -4.66 0.31
C HIS A 326 12.51 -4.54 0.67
N TRP A 327 12.80 -4.03 1.86
CA TRP A 327 14.15 -3.99 2.41
C TRP A 327 14.54 -5.31 3.03
N THR A 328 15.74 -5.80 2.70
CA THR A 328 16.27 -7.07 3.22
C THR A 328 17.37 -6.87 4.26
N GLY A 329 17.95 -5.66 4.31
CA GLY A 329 19.14 -5.34 5.10
C GLY A 329 20.43 -5.98 4.59
N ARG A 330 20.45 -6.52 3.37
CA ARG A 330 21.56 -7.34 2.85
C ARG A 330 22.22 -6.75 1.60
N THR A 331 21.56 -5.83 0.92
CA THR A 331 22.01 -5.31 -0.38
C THR A 331 22.67 -3.94 -0.25
N ASP A 332 23.39 -3.51 -1.29
CA ASP A 332 23.93 -2.15 -1.37
C ASP A 332 22.83 -1.07 -1.34
N PRO A 333 21.71 -1.22 -2.09
CA PRO A 333 20.56 -0.33 -1.96
C PRO A 333 20.01 -0.26 -0.53
N ASP A 334 19.88 -1.39 0.16
CA ASP A 334 19.39 -1.43 1.55
C ASP A 334 20.25 -0.59 2.50
N ARG A 335 21.58 -0.67 2.33
CA ARG A 335 22.54 0.14 3.11
C ARG A 335 22.43 1.61 2.75
N ALA A 336 22.38 1.93 1.45
CA ALA A 336 22.27 3.31 0.99
C ALA A 336 21.00 3.99 1.50
N LEU A 337 19.88 3.28 1.65
CA LEU A 337 18.67 3.82 2.26
C LEU A 337 18.90 4.28 3.70
N VAL A 338 19.57 3.44 4.50
CA VAL A 338 19.92 3.75 5.90
C VAL A 338 20.92 4.90 5.97
N ASP A 339 21.99 4.82 5.18
CA ASP A 339 23.06 5.83 5.17
C ASP A 339 22.58 7.20 4.69
N ALA A 340 21.60 7.24 3.78
CA ALA A 340 20.95 8.47 3.35
C ALA A 340 20.00 9.07 4.42
N GLY A 341 19.68 8.31 5.47
CA GLY A 341 18.81 8.76 6.55
C GLY A 341 17.32 8.58 6.28
N TYR A 342 16.92 7.72 5.33
CA TYR A 342 15.51 7.33 5.24
C TYR A 342 15.09 6.57 6.50
N ARG A 343 13.91 6.88 7.02
CA ARG A 343 13.31 6.22 8.19
C ARG A 343 12.39 5.08 7.80
N TYR A 344 11.76 5.16 6.63
CA TYR A 344 10.83 4.14 6.15
C TYR A 344 11.04 3.80 4.68
N VAL A 345 10.75 2.55 4.33
CA VAL A 345 10.58 2.10 2.95
C VAL A 345 9.21 1.44 2.78
N PHE A 346 8.55 1.77 1.67
CA PHE A 346 7.23 1.27 1.30
C PHE A 346 7.40 0.21 0.20
N SER A 347 6.76 -0.93 0.40
CA SER A 347 6.75 -2.08 -0.50
C SER A 347 5.30 -2.53 -0.76
N ASN A 348 5.10 -3.49 -1.67
CA ASN A 348 3.75 -4.01 -1.93
C ASN A 348 3.16 -4.82 -0.77
N THR A 349 3.98 -5.24 0.18
CA THR A 349 3.58 -6.14 1.28
C THR A 349 3.75 -5.50 2.65
N MET A 350 4.57 -4.46 2.77
CA MET A 350 4.90 -3.86 4.06
C MET A 350 5.38 -2.40 3.96
N ILE A 351 5.25 -1.69 5.08
CA ILE A 351 6.02 -0.48 5.38
C ILE A 351 7.02 -0.87 6.46
N GLN A 352 8.31 -0.70 6.18
CA GLN A 352 9.38 -1.08 7.07
C GLN A 352 10.06 0.16 7.65
N ARG A 353 10.08 0.28 8.98
CA ARG A 353 10.97 1.21 9.68
C ARG A 353 12.39 0.69 9.58
N LEU A 354 13.25 1.48 8.96
CA LEU A 354 14.67 1.20 8.78
C LEU A 354 15.42 1.35 10.13
N PRO A 355 16.59 0.70 10.29
CA PRO A 355 17.43 0.94 11.45
C PRO A 355 17.97 2.38 11.41
N ASP A 356 18.30 2.93 12.58
CA ASP A 356 18.98 4.23 12.64
C ASP A 356 20.40 4.07 12.05
N ALA A 357 20.88 5.07 11.32
CA ALA A 357 22.24 5.04 10.77
C ALA A 357 23.27 4.92 11.92
N ALA A 358 24.32 4.13 11.70
CA ALA A 358 25.41 4.05 12.66
C ALA A 358 26.07 5.42 12.80
N ALA A 359 26.14 5.93 14.03
CA ALA A 359 26.69 7.25 14.37
C ALA A 359 28.20 7.34 14.10
#